data_AF-A0A0F8X236-F1
#
_entry.id   AF-A0A0F8X236-F1
#
_cell.length_a   1.000
_cell.length_b   1.000
_cell.length_c   1.000
_cell.angle_alpha   90.00
_cell.angle_beta   90.00
_cell.angle_gamma   90.00
#
_symmetry.space_group_name_H-M   'P 1'
#
loop_
_entity.id
_entity.type
_entity.pdbx_description
1 polymer ?
#
loop_
_entity_poly.entity_id
_entity_poly.type
_entity_poly.pdbx_seq_one_letter_code
_entity_poly.pdbx_strand_id
1 'polypeptide(L)'
;HILCGYAVAVSNVDEVVATIRASADAAEAREKLMERRWPAHEIAGYIRLIDDPSHTMNEDGTYNLSEIQARAILELRLQRLTQLGVKEVTDELEELAAKIKDYLDILRSRDRIMAIISTELREVRDQFAVPRRTEIVDWSGDMEDEDLIEREDMVVTVTQSGYIKRTPLGDFRAQRRGGKGLSGMSTKDEDVVTTLFVANTHTQLLFFTTDGMVYKLKTWRLPMGSRTAKGKAIVNLLPIPQGVSIAAIMPVDRDESDWDELQIVFATSAGDVRRNALSDFTNVMRNGKIAMKLVDPEVKLVNARIASEDDDVMLVTALGRAIRFPTSAVRVFKGRDSTGVRGIRLVKG
;
A
#
# COMPACT_ATOMS: atom_id res chain seq x y z
N HIS A 1 17.88 -46.09 -25.94
CA HIS A 1 18.37 -47.35 -25.35
C HIS A 1 18.22 -48.55 -26.31
N ILE A 2 16.98 -49.01 -26.59
CA ILE A 2 16.75 -50.22 -27.41
C ILE A 2 17.28 -50.07 -28.85
N LEU A 3 17.00 -48.93 -29.50
CA LEU A 3 17.47 -48.66 -30.86
C LEU A 3 19.00 -48.66 -30.98
N CYS A 4 19.74 -48.30 -29.92
CA CYS A 4 21.20 -48.44 -29.92
C CYS A 4 21.61 -49.90 -29.97
N GLY A 5 20.94 -50.77 -29.21
CA GLY A 5 21.14 -52.22 -29.29
C GLY A 5 20.83 -52.77 -30.68
N TYR A 6 19.76 -52.29 -31.33
CA TYR A 6 19.45 -52.66 -32.71
C TYR A 6 20.49 -52.17 -33.70
N ALA A 7 20.96 -50.93 -33.57
CA ALA A 7 22.00 -50.40 -34.43
C ALA A 7 23.31 -51.19 -34.28
N VAL A 8 23.72 -51.56 -33.05
CA VAL A 8 24.87 -52.47 -32.82
C VAL A 8 24.65 -53.81 -33.49
N ALA A 9 23.47 -54.42 -33.32
CA ALA A 9 23.19 -55.74 -33.86
C ALA A 9 23.16 -55.74 -35.39
N VAL A 10 22.70 -54.64 -36.00
CA VAL A 10 22.62 -54.46 -37.45
C VAL A 10 23.98 -54.09 -38.07
N SER A 11 24.85 -53.38 -37.35
CA SER A 11 26.23 -53.15 -37.82
C SER A 11 27.12 -54.39 -37.70
N ASN A 12 26.71 -55.41 -36.92
CA ASN A 12 27.47 -56.64 -36.65
C ASN A 12 26.63 -57.92 -36.87
N VAL A 13 25.79 -57.96 -37.92
CA VAL A 13 24.79 -59.02 -38.12
C VAL A 13 25.40 -60.42 -38.16
N ASP A 14 26.52 -60.59 -38.87
CA ASP A 14 27.14 -61.89 -39.07
C ASP A 14 27.61 -62.48 -37.72
N GLU A 15 28.24 -61.65 -36.89
CA GLU A 15 28.70 -62.03 -35.56
C GLU A 15 27.54 -62.27 -34.58
N VAL A 16 26.46 -61.49 -34.67
CA VAL A 16 25.23 -61.71 -33.88
C VAL A 16 24.59 -63.04 -34.24
N VAL A 17 24.40 -63.32 -35.53
CA VAL A 17 23.81 -64.58 -36.02
C VAL A 17 24.70 -65.78 -35.67
N ALA A 18 26.02 -65.64 -35.79
CA ALA A 18 26.97 -66.68 -35.38
C ALA A 18 26.88 -66.98 -33.88
N THR A 19 26.76 -65.93 -33.05
CA THR A 19 26.60 -66.06 -31.60
C THR A 19 25.29 -66.77 -31.24
N ILE A 20 24.18 -66.41 -31.90
CA ILE A 20 22.87 -67.05 -31.69
C ILE A 20 22.88 -68.52 -32.13
N ARG A 21 23.48 -68.84 -33.29
CA ARG A 21 23.54 -70.23 -33.81
C ARG A 21 24.44 -71.15 -32.99
N ALA A 22 25.42 -70.61 -32.27
CA ALA A 22 26.35 -71.37 -31.44
C ALA A 22 25.83 -71.63 -30.01
N SER A 23 24.66 -71.11 -29.66
CA SER A 23 24.02 -71.31 -28.35
C SER A 23 23.01 -72.45 -28.39
N ALA A 24 22.87 -73.18 -27.29
CA ALA A 24 21.92 -74.30 -27.16
C ALA A 24 20.47 -73.80 -27.00
N ASP A 25 20.27 -72.67 -26.34
CA ASP A 25 18.95 -72.05 -26.15
C ASP A 25 18.98 -70.51 -26.16
N ALA A 26 17.80 -69.90 -26.06
CA ALA A 26 17.63 -68.45 -26.09
C ALA A 26 18.21 -67.74 -24.85
N ALA A 27 18.28 -68.42 -23.70
CA ALA A 27 18.84 -67.84 -22.47
C ALA A 27 20.36 -67.74 -22.58
N GLU A 28 21.01 -68.80 -23.09
CA GLU A 28 22.45 -68.85 -23.36
C GLU A 28 22.84 -67.86 -24.47
N ALA A 29 22.04 -67.75 -25.54
CA ALA A 29 22.25 -66.73 -26.58
C ALA A 29 22.22 -65.32 -26.01
N ARG A 30 21.25 -65.01 -25.14
CA ARG A 30 21.13 -63.71 -24.50
C ARG A 30 22.33 -63.37 -23.62
N GLU A 31 22.78 -64.30 -22.79
CA GLU A 31 23.95 -64.12 -21.91
C GLU A 31 25.21 -63.85 -22.73
N LYS A 32 25.47 -64.66 -23.77
CA LYS A 32 26.61 -64.47 -24.68
C LYS A 32 26.57 -63.14 -25.43
N LEU A 33 25.38 -62.66 -25.84
CA LEU A 33 25.22 -61.35 -26.48
C LEU A 33 25.55 -60.19 -25.52
N MET A 34 25.29 -60.34 -24.23
CA MET A 34 25.58 -59.32 -23.20
C MET A 34 27.07 -59.29 -22.82
N GLU A 35 27.70 -60.45 -22.65
CA GLU A 35 29.12 -60.55 -22.25
C GLU A 35 30.08 -60.11 -23.36
N ARG A 36 29.71 -60.37 -24.62
CA ARG A 36 30.54 -60.02 -25.77
C ARG A 36 30.65 -58.51 -25.94
N ARG A 37 31.87 -58.06 -26.26
CA ARG A 37 32.19 -56.68 -26.62
C ARG A 37 31.94 -56.45 -28.11
N TRP A 38 31.02 -55.56 -28.44
CA TRP A 38 30.64 -55.24 -29.82
C TRP A 38 31.27 -53.93 -30.29
N PRO A 39 31.88 -53.87 -31.49
CA PRO A 39 32.33 -52.60 -32.09
C PRO A 39 31.14 -51.65 -32.30
N ALA A 40 31.22 -50.43 -31.75
CA ALA A 40 30.11 -49.47 -31.75
C ALA A 40 30.51 -48.04 -32.19
N HIS A 41 31.56 -47.91 -33.00
CA HIS A 41 32.15 -46.60 -33.32
C HIS A 41 31.18 -45.66 -34.05
N GLU A 42 30.35 -46.19 -34.94
CA GLU A 42 29.39 -45.40 -35.73
C GLU A 42 28.26 -44.81 -34.87
N ILE A 43 27.94 -45.44 -33.74
CA ILE A 43 26.85 -45.02 -32.87
C ILE A 43 27.31 -44.46 -31.51
N ALA A 44 28.62 -44.28 -31.33
CA ALA A 44 29.22 -43.80 -30.09
C ALA A 44 28.62 -42.45 -29.64
N GLY A 45 28.31 -41.57 -30.59
CA GLY A 45 27.66 -40.28 -30.32
C GLY A 45 26.27 -40.44 -29.68
N TYR A 46 25.50 -41.42 -30.14
CA TYR A 46 24.15 -41.69 -29.62
C TYR A 46 24.18 -42.36 -28.25
N ILE A 47 25.11 -43.29 -28.02
CA ILE A 47 25.30 -43.94 -26.71
C ILE A 47 25.63 -42.89 -25.65
N ARG A 48 26.56 -41.97 -25.96
CA ARG A 48 26.94 -40.88 -25.04
C ARG A 48 25.82 -39.88 -24.79
N LEU A 49 24.95 -39.63 -25.79
CA LEU A 49 23.81 -38.73 -25.63
C LEU A 49 22.75 -39.32 -24.70
N ILE A 50 22.52 -40.63 -24.78
CA ILE A 50 21.56 -41.33 -23.92
C ILE A 50 22.09 -41.43 -22.49
N ASP A 51 23.41 -41.56 -22.33
CA ASP A 51 24.11 -41.58 -21.04
C ASP A 51 23.46 -42.57 -20.04
N ASP A 52 23.22 -43.81 -20.49
CA ASP A 52 22.67 -44.85 -19.61
C ASP A 52 23.74 -45.24 -18.56
N PRO A 53 23.52 -44.95 -17.27
CA PRO A 53 24.51 -45.20 -16.23
C PRO A 53 24.80 -46.69 -16.00
N SER A 54 23.92 -47.58 -16.47
CA SER A 54 24.07 -49.02 -16.30
C SER A 54 24.90 -49.69 -17.40
N HIS A 55 24.94 -49.10 -18.59
CA HIS A 55 25.59 -49.68 -19.77
C HIS A 55 26.22 -48.56 -20.60
N THR A 56 27.39 -48.11 -20.15
CA THR A 56 28.21 -47.10 -20.83
C THR A 56 29.10 -47.74 -21.89
N MET A 57 29.64 -46.91 -22.80
CA MET A 57 30.62 -47.37 -23.78
C MET A 57 31.96 -47.65 -23.11
N ASN A 58 32.59 -48.77 -23.44
CA ASN A 58 33.91 -49.12 -22.93
C ASN A 58 34.99 -48.19 -23.50
N GLU A 59 36.11 -48.06 -22.79
CA GLU A 59 37.25 -47.20 -23.19
C GLU A 59 37.90 -47.64 -24.53
N ASP A 60 37.76 -48.91 -24.89
CA ASP A 60 38.25 -49.50 -26.15
C ASP A 60 37.32 -49.27 -27.36
N GLY A 61 36.25 -48.49 -27.20
CA GLY A 61 35.28 -48.20 -28.25
C GLY A 61 34.29 -49.35 -28.53
N THR A 62 34.26 -50.34 -27.64
CA THR A 62 33.26 -51.42 -27.67
C THR A 62 32.07 -51.13 -26.77
N TYR A 63 30.97 -51.86 -26.99
CA TYR A 63 29.73 -51.74 -26.23
C TYR A 63 29.24 -53.12 -25.79
N ASN A 64 28.82 -53.21 -24.53
CA ASN A 64 28.15 -54.40 -23.98
C ASN A 64 26.64 -54.17 -23.98
N LEU A 65 25.90 -55.14 -24.50
CA LEU A 65 24.44 -55.06 -24.60
C LEU A 65 23.79 -55.28 -23.24
N SER A 66 22.75 -54.51 -22.92
CA SER A 66 21.93 -54.75 -21.73
C SER A 66 20.99 -55.93 -21.93
N GLU A 67 20.48 -56.52 -20.84
CA GLU A 67 19.51 -57.62 -20.92
C GLU A 67 18.28 -57.27 -21.79
N ILE A 68 17.77 -56.04 -21.62
CA ILE A 68 16.65 -55.51 -22.40
C ILE A 68 16.98 -55.43 -23.90
N GLN A 69 18.18 -54.96 -24.25
CA GLN A 69 18.63 -54.88 -25.65
C GLN A 69 18.82 -56.28 -26.24
N ALA A 70 19.48 -57.19 -25.52
CA ALA A 70 19.72 -58.55 -25.97
C ALA A 70 18.41 -59.32 -26.21
N ARG A 71 17.43 -59.17 -25.31
CA ARG A 71 16.08 -59.73 -25.51
C ARG A 71 15.41 -59.13 -26.74
N ALA A 72 15.45 -57.81 -26.89
CA ALA A 72 14.86 -57.13 -28.04
C ALA A 72 15.49 -57.59 -29.37
N ILE A 73 16.81 -57.86 -29.39
CA ILE A 73 17.55 -58.36 -30.56
C ILE A 73 17.11 -59.77 -30.93
N LEU A 74 16.92 -60.66 -29.94
CA LEU A 74 16.42 -62.02 -30.17
C LEU A 74 14.99 -62.03 -30.73
N GLU A 75 14.21 -60.99 -30.45
CA GLU A 75 12.84 -60.80 -30.96
C GLU A 75 12.81 -60.12 -32.35
N LEU A 76 13.97 -59.76 -32.93
CA LEU A 76 14.05 -59.15 -34.27
C LEU A 76 13.56 -60.11 -35.35
N ARG A 77 12.71 -59.59 -36.24
CA ARG A 77 12.27 -60.31 -37.44
C ARG A 77 13.28 -60.09 -38.57
N LEU A 78 13.58 -61.13 -39.35
CA LEU A 78 14.53 -61.07 -40.47
C LEU A 78 14.26 -59.93 -41.47
N GLN A 79 13.01 -59.52 -41.65
CA GLN A 79 12.64 -58.37 -42.50
C GLN A 79 13.31 -57.05 -42.09
N ARG A 80 13.65 -56.88 -40.80
CA ARG A 80 14.33 -55.68 -40.26
C ARG A 80 15.82 -55.62 -40.63
N LEU A 81 16.40 -56.72 -41.11
CA LEU A 81 17.79 -56.79 -41.56
C LEU A 81 17.97 -56.36 -43.03
N THR A 82 16.88 -56.04 -43.73
CA THR A 82 16.96 -55.46 -45.08
C THR A 82 17.60 -54.07 -45.01
N GLN A 83 18.27 -53.63 -46.09
CA GLN A 83 18.85 -52.27 -46.15
C GLN A 83 17.83 -51.17 -45.80
N LEU A 84 16.56 -51.37 -46.17
CA LEU A 84 15.47 -50.45 -45.83
C LEU A 84 15.16 -50.48 -44.32
N GLY A 85 15.06 -51.66 -43.70
CA GLY A 85 14.83 -51.80 -42.26
C GLY A 85 15.96 -51.23 -41.41
N VAL A 86 17.22 -51.40 -41.83
CA VAL A 86 18.40 -50.77 -41.20
C VAL A 86 18.30 -49.25 -41.24
N LYS A 87 17.94 -48.72 -42.42
CA LYS A 87 17.79 -47.29 -42.62
C LYS A 87 16.67 -46.73 -41.73
N GLU A 88 15.51 -47.37 -41.67
CA GLU A 88 14.41 -46.96 -40.77
C GLU A 88 14.85 -46.87 -39.32
N VAL A 89 15.59 -47.87 -38.82
CA VAL A 89 16.08 -47.89 -37.43
C VAL A 89 17.08 -46.76 -37.18
N THR A 90 17.91 -46.44 -38.17
CA THR A 90 18.91 -45.37 -38.08
C THR A 90 18.25 -44.00 -38.13
N ASP A 91 17.30 -43.79 -39.04
CA ASP A 91 16.51 -42.57 -39.17
C ASP A 91 15.70 -42.30 -37.88
N GLU A 92 15.05 -43.34 -37.32
CA GLU A 92 14.31 -43.24 -36.05
C GLU A 92 15.23 -42.88 -34.88
N LEU A 93 16.43 -43.47 -34.84
CA LEU A 93 17.42 -43.19 -33.82
C LEU A 93 17.97 -41.76 -33.93
N GLU A 94 18.19 -41.24 -35.13
CA GLU A 94 18.58 -39.85 -35.37
C GLU A 94 17.47 -38.87 -34.95
N GLU A 95 16.21 -39.15 -35.29
CA GLU A 95 15.07 -38.32 -34.89
C GLU A 95 14.92 -38.25 -33.36
N LEU A 96 15.02 -39.40 -32.69
CA LEU A 96 14.95 -39.45 -31.23
C LEU A 96 16.16 -38.78 -30.57
N ALA A 97 17.35 -38.91 -31.14
CA ALA A 97 18.53 -38.21 -30.67
C ALA A 97 18.36 -36.68 -30.77
N ALA A 98 17.78 -36.19 -31.88
CA ALA A 98 17.46 -34.77 -32.04
C ALA A 98 16.47 -34.29 -30.96
N LYS A 99 15.42 -35.07 -30.68
CA LYS A 99 14.45 -34.76 -29.61
C LYS A 99 15.08 -34.76 -28.22
N ILE A 100 15.92 -35.76 -27.90
CA ILE A 100 16.61 -35.83 -26.61
C ILE A 100 17.50 -34.59 -26.41
N LYS A 101 18.26 -34.21 -27.44
CA LYS A 101 19.11 -33.00 -27.39
C LYS A 101 18.27 -31.75 -27.15
N ASP A 102 17.12 -31.65 -27.81
CA ASP A 102 16.20 -30.53 -27.64
C ASP A 102 15.63 -30.46 -26.22
N TYR A 103 15.14 -31.58 -25.68
CA TYR A 103 14.61 -31.66 -24.34
C TYR A 103 15.67 -31.38 -23.27
N LEU A 104 16.90 -31.87 -23.45
CA LEU A 104 18.01 -31.56 -22.54
C LEU A 104 18.37 -30.08 -22.56
N ASP A 105 18.32 -29.42 -23.72
CA ASP A 105 18.55 -27.97 -23.81
C ASP A 105 17.44 -27.16 -23.13
N ILE A 106 16.18 -27.59 -23.26
CA ILE A 106 15.06 -27.04 -22.48
C ILE A 106 15.33 -27.20 -20.98
N LEU A 107 15.64 -28.41 -20.51
CA LEU A 107 15.85 -28.68 -19.08
C LEU A 107 17.05 -27.94 -18.49
N ARG A 108 18.09 -27.68 -19.28
CA ARG A 108 19.31 -26.99 -18.83
C ARG A 108 19.14 -25.46 -18.78
N SER A 109 18.27 -24.89 -19.63
CA SER A 109 18.12 -23.43 -19.76
C SER A 109 16.80 -22.92 -19.18
N ARG A 110 16.89 -22.21 -18.06
CA ARG A 110 15.73 -21.53 -17.46
C ARG A 110 15.09 -20.53 -18.42
N ASP A 111 15.89 -19.83 -19.23
CA ASP A 111 15.39 -18.84 -20.19
C ASP A 111 14.56 -19.52 -21.29
N ARG A 112 14.99 -20.70 -21.73
CA ARG A 112 14.27 -21.51 -22.72
C ARG A 112 12.93 -22.00 -22.16
N ILE A 113 12.89 -22.45 -20.91
CA ILE A 113 11.65 -22.84 -20.22
C ILE A 113 10.69 -21.65 -20.14
N MET A 114 11.18 -20.48 -19.71
CA MET A 114 10.35 -19.27 -19.60
C MET A 114 9.84 -18.80 -20.96
N ALA A 115 10.62 -18.95 -22.02
CA ALA A 115 10.21 -18.62 -23.38
C ALA A 115 9.07 -19.53 -23.86
N ILE A 116 9.15 -20.85 -23.59
CA ILE A 116 8.09 -21.82 -23.92
C ILE A 116 6.82 -21.46 -23.15
N ILE A 117 6.89 -21.33 -21.82
CA ILE A 117 5.75 -20.96 -20.96
C ILE A 117 5.10 -19.67 -21.44
N SER A 118 5.90 -18.64 -21.73
CA SER A 118 5.40 -17.36 -22.18
C SER A 118 4.72 -17.44 -23.55
N THR A 119 5.21 -18.30 -24.43
CA THR A 119 4.61 -18.53 -25.76
C THR A 119 3.29 -19.27 -25.64
N GLU A 120 3.25 -20.36 -24.87
CA GLU A 120 2.03 -21.13 -24.62
C GLU A 120 0.94 -20.30 -23.92
N LEU A 121 1.30 -19.49 -22.92
CA LEU A 121 0.35 -18.59 -22.25
C LEU A 121 -0.22 -17.52 -23.20
N ARG A 122 0.57 -17.02 -24.16
CA ARG A 122 0.07 -16.10 -25.18
C ARG A 122 -0.88 -16.81 -26.14
N GLU A 123 -0.55 -18.02 -26.56
CA GLU A 123 -1.42 -18.82 -27.42
C GLU A 123 -2.76 -19.11 -26.75
N VAL A 124 -2.76 -19.50 -25.47
CA VAL A 124 -3.98 -19.69 -24.67
C VAL A 124 -4.78 -18.40 -24.56
N ARG A 125 -4.12 -17.26 -24.28
CA ARG A 125 -4.80 -15.97 -24.26
C ARG A 125 -5.45 -15.67 -25.61
N ASP A 126 -4.75 -15.90 -26.72
CA ASP A 126 -5.24 -15.52 -28.05
C ASP A 126 -6.37 -16.44 -28.52
N GLN A 127 -6.38 -17.71 -28.12
CA GLN A 127 -7.46 -18.66 -28.43
C GLN A 127 -8.70 -18.48 -27.56
N PHE A 128 -8.54 -18.07 -26.29
CA PHE A 128 -9.62 -18.09 -25.29
C PHE A 128 -9.96 -16.72 -24.69
N ALA A 129 -9.38 -15.63 -25.21
CA ALA A 129 -9.69 -14.28 -24.72
C ALA A 129 -11.17 -13.94 -24.96
N VAL A 130 -11.86 -13.63 -23.87
CA VAL A 130 -13.17 -12.99 -23.90
C VAL A 130 -13.06 -11.58 -23.31
N PRO A 131 -13.77 -10.58 -23.87
CA PRO A 131 -13.78 -9.25 -23.29
C PRO A 131 -14.34 -9.31 -21.87
N ARG A 132 -13.80 -8.47 -20.99
CA ARG A 132 -14.27 -8.36 -19.62
C ARG A 132 -15.74 -7.93 -19.64
N ARG A 133 -16.61 -8.73 -19.03
CA ARG A 133 -18.06 -8.45 -18.96
C ARG A 133 -18.42 -7.38 -17.92
N THR A 134 -17.56 -7.19 -16.92
CA THR A 134 -17.76 -6.25 -15.83
C THR A 134 -16.94 -4.99 -16.06
N GLU A 135 -17.50 -3.85 -15.69
CA GLU A 135 -16.79 -2.58 -15.67
C GLU A 135 -16.19 -2.37 -14.26
N ILE A 136 -14.94 -1.93 -14.20
CA ILE A 136 -14.37 -1.42 -12.94
C ILE A 136 -14.62 0.08 -12.99
N VAL A 137 -15.66 0.51 -12.29
CA VAL A 137 -15.91 1.92 -12.06
C VAL A 137 -15.13 2.36 -10.82
N ASP A 138 -14.46 3.52 -10.90
CA ASP A 138 -13.98 4.22 -9.71
C ASP A 138 -15.21 4.68 -8.93
N TRP A 139 -15.62 3.87 -7.95
CA TRP A 139 -16.67 4.25 -7.01
C TRP A 139 -16.01 5.09 -5.90
N SER A 140 -16.20 6.40 -5.96
CA SER A 140 -15.72 7.38 -4.98
C SER A 140 -16.57 7.40 -3.70
N GLY A 141 -16.96 6.22 -3.23
CA GLY A 141 -17.71 6.03 -1.99
C GLY A 141 -16.85 5.32 -0.97
N ASP A 142 -15.66 5.85 -0.68
CA ASP A 142 -15.01 5.50 0.59
C ASP A 142 -15.98 5.98 1.68
N MET A 143 -16.77 5.05 2.24
CA MET A 143 -17.61 5.33 3.40
C MET A 143 -16.64 5.71 4.52
N GLU A 144 -16.53 7.01 4.78
CA GLU A 144 -15.70 7.50 5.86
C GLU A 144 -16.39 7.12 7.18
N ASP A 145 -15.64 6.88 8.26
CA ASP A 145 -16.23 6.66 9.60
C ASP A 145 -17.23 7.77 9.97
N GLU A 146 -17.05 8.96 9.38
CA GLU A 146 -17.93 10.11 9.51
C GLU A 146 -19.32 9.91 8.88
N ASP A 147 -19.45 9.17 7.78
CA ASP A 147 -20.74 8.92 7.13
C ASP A 147 -21.70 8.09 8.00
N LEU A 148 -21.15 7.42 9.03
CA LEU A 148 -21.90 6.69 10.04
C LEU A 148 -22.29 7.55 11.25
N ILE A 149 -21.83 8.80 11.32
CA ILE A 149 -22.12 9.72 12.43
C ILE A 149 -23.35 10.57 12.07
N GLU A 150 -24.32 10.63 12.98
CA GLU A 150 -25.50 11.48 12.79
C GLU A 150 -25.16 12.98 12.95
N ARG A 151 -25.80 13.83 12.15
CA ARG A 151 -25.74 15.30 12.29
C ARG A 151 -26.61 15.74 13.45
N GLU A 152 -25.99 16.01 14.59
CA GLU A 152 -26.66 16.47 15.82
C GLU A 152 -25.98 17.72 16.37
N ASP A 153 -26.77 18.63 16.96
CA ASP A 153 -26.25 19.79 17.66
C ASP A 153 -25.69 19.41 19.03
N MET A 154 -24.41 19.74 19.23
CA MET A 154 -23.67 19.43 20.45
C MET A 154 -23.28 20.73 21.15
N VAL A 155 -23.35 20.74 22.48
CA VAL A 155 -22.71 21.74 23.31
C VAL A 155 -21.26 21.31 23.54
N VAL A 156 -20.33 22.13 23.08
CA VAL A 156 -18.90 21.96 23.34
C VAL A 156 -18.51 22.83 24.52
N THR A 157 -17.94 22.21 25.55
CA THR A 157 -17.47 22.91 26.74
C THR A 157 -15.97 22.75 26.89
N VAL A 158 -15.30 23.87 27.16
CA VAL A 158 -13.86 23.93 27.38
C VAL A 158 -13.60 24.55 28.75
N THR A 159 -12.69 23.93 29.51
CA THR A 159 -12.32 24.39 30.85
C THR A 159 -11.02 25.18 30.82
N GLN A 160 -10.75 25.97 31.86
CA GLN A 160 -9.49 26.70 32.02
C GLN A 160 -8.30 25.75 32.08
N SER A 161 -8.48 24.56 32.66
CA SER A 161 -7.45 23.50 32.71
C SER A 161 -7.26 22.78 31.37
N GLY A 162 -7.95 23.19 30.30
CA GLY A 162 -7.80 22.63 28.96
C GLY A 162 -8.51 21.29 28.76
N TYR A 163 -9.54 20.99 29.56
CA TYR A 163 -10.41 19.85 29.29
C TYR A 163 -11.49 20.24 28.29
N ILE A 164 -11.77 19.35 27.34
CA ILE A 164 -12.81 19.52 26.32
C ILE A 164 -13.71 18.29 26.26
N LYS A 165 -14.99 18.55 26.00
CA LYS A 165 -16.00 17.52 25.71
C LYS A 165 -17.11 18.07 24.83
N ARG A 166 -17.85 17.15 24.22
CA ARG A 166 -19.15 17.42 23.60
C ARG A 166 -20.25 16.71 24.38
N THR A 167 -21.40 17.36 24.48
CA THR A 167 -22.61 16.82 25.11
C THR A 167 -23.81 17.17 24.23
N PRO A 168 -24.78 16.26 24.01
CA PRO A 168 -25.97 16.57 23.22
C PRO A 168 -26.69 17.82 23.75
N LEU A 169 -27.17 18.67 22.85
CA LEU A 169 -27.90 19.89 23.23
C LEU A 169 -29.16 19.58 24.07
N GLY A 170 -29.78 18.41 23.83
CA GLY A 170 -30.94 17.93 24.59
C GLY A 170 -30.70 17.82 26.11
N ASP A 171 -29.46 17.54 26.52
CA ASP A 171 -29.08 17.42 27.95
C ASP A 171 -28.95 18.79 28.65
N PHE A 172 -28.90 19.89 27.89
CA PHE A 172 -28.76 21.26 28.39
C PHE A 172 -30.10 22.03 28.49
N ARG A 173 -31.23 21.30 28.54
CA ARG A 173 -32.59 21.87 28.53
C ARG A 173 -32.77 23.05 29.51
N ALA A 174 -33.30 24.17 29.00
CA ALA A 174 -33.60 25.35 29.78
C ALA A 174 -34.68 25.09 30.84
N GLN A 175 -34.38 25.35 32.12
CA GLN A 175 -35.37 25.38 33.18
C GLN A 175 -35.98 26.79 33.24
N ARG A 176 -37.30 26.93 33.03
CA ARG A 176 -38.05 28.21 33.00
C ARG A 176 -38.19 28.93 34.36
N ARG A 177 -37.30 28.69 35.32
CA ARG A 177 -37.26 29.41 36.60
C ARG A 177 -35.90 30.08 36.70
N GLY A 178 -35.88 31.39 36.91
CA GLY A 178 -34.67 32.21 37.09
C GLY A 178 -33.88 31.92 38.37
N GLY A 179 -33.70 30.64 38.74
CA GLY A 179 -32.74 30.22 39.73
C GLY A 179 -31.34 30.12 39.10
N LYS A 180 -30.28 30.36 39.89
CA LYS A 180 -28.90 29.98 39.50
C LYS A 180 -28.95 28.53 39.02
N GLY A 181 -28.69 28.28 37.74
CA GLY A 181 -29.06 27.07 37.01
C GLY A 181 -28.57 25.76 37.64
N LEU A 182 -29.16 24.62 37.22
CA LEU A 182 -28.77 23.28 37.66
C LEU A 182 -27.25 23.13 37.56
N SER A 183 -26.60 22.61 38.61
CA SER A 183 -25.13 22.46 38.69
C SER A 183 -24.53 21.89 37.40
N GLY A 184 -23.50 22.55 36.87
CA GLY A 184 -22.80 22.13 35.65
C GLY A 184 -21.85 20.96 35.88
N MET A 185 -20.68 21.01 35.25
CA MET A 185 -19.62 20.01 35.39
C MET A 185 -19.11 19.91 36.84
N SER A 186 -18.85 18.70 37.36
CA SER A 186 -18.22 18.54 38.67
C SER A 186 -16.74 18.90 38.54
N THR A 187 -16.44 20.16 38.77
CA THR A 187 -15.07 20.66 38.76
C THR A 187 -14.44 20.21 40.07
N LYS A 188 -13.21 19.64 40.02
CA LYS A 188 -12.36 19.71 41.22
C LYS A 188 -12.30 21.18 41.62
N ASP A 189 -12.17 21.44 42.92
CA ASP A 189 -12.00 22.77 43.48
C ASP A 189 -11.24 23.68 42.49
N GLU A 190 -11.97 24.63 41.89
CA GLU A 190 -11.50 25.72 41.02
C GLU A 190 -11.33 25.54 39.48
N ASP A 191 -11.74 24.45 38.81
CA ASP A 191 -11.75 24.45 37.32
C ASP A 191 -12.99 25.16 36.76
N VAL A 192 -12.86 26.21 35.94
CA VAL A 192 -14.01 26.99 35.42
C VAL A 192 -14.19 26.75 33.93
N VAL A 193 -15.45 26.74 33.47
CA VAL A 193 -15.76 26.72 32.02
C VAL A 193 -15.38 28.08 31.42
N THR A 194 -14.40 28.09 30.52
CA THR A 194 -13.91 29.31 29.86
C THR A 194 -14.67 29.58 28.57
N THR A 195 -15.05 28.53 27.85
CA THR A 195 -15.71 28.64 26.55
C THR A 195 -16.83 27.61 26.44
N LEU A 196 -17.99 28.07 25.98
CA LEU A 196 -19.15 27.25 25.68
C LEU A 196 -19.75 27.74 24.36
N PHE A 197 -19.92 26.82 23.41
CA PHE A 197 -20.60 27.09 22.14
C PHE A 197 -21.37 25.86 21.67
N VAL A 198 -22.30 26.07 20.75
CA VAL A 198 -23.04 25.00 20.07
C VAL A 198 -22.39 24.77 18.71
N ALA A 199 -22.21 23.52 18.33
CA ALA A 199 -21.71 23.12 17.02
C ALA A 199 -22.32 21.77 16.62
N ASN A 200 -22.62 21.60 15.33
CA ASN A 200 -23.02 20.31 14.79
C ASN A 200 -21.85 19.32 14.85
N THR A 201 -22.13 18.02 15.01
CA THR A 201 -21.13 16.94 14.99
C THR A 201 -20.13 17.04 13.82
N HIS A 202 -20.55 17.50 12.65
CA HIS A 202 -19.72 17.60 11.45
C HIS A 202 -18.97 18.94 11.32
N THR A 203 -19.30 19.92 12.16
CA THR A 203 -18.67 21.25 12.16
C THR A 203 -17.17 21.12 12.39
N GLN A 204 -16.38 21.80 11.54
CA GLN A 204 -14.94 21.91 11.71
C GLN A 204 -14.63 22.85 12.87
N LEU A 205 -13.76 22.40 13.78
CA LEU A 205 -13.23 23.24 14.86
C LEU A 205 -11.77 23.55 14.56
N LEU A 206 -11.46 24.84 14.48
CA LEU A 206 -10.09 25.34 14.39
C LEU A 206 -9.59 25.71 15.79
N PHE A 207 -8.46 25.12 16.17
CA PHE A 207 -7.80 25.34 17.44
C PHE A 207 -6.53 26.15 17.19
N PHE A 208 -6.54 27.42 17.58
CA PHE A 208 -5.38 28.30 17.47
C PHE A 208 -4.62 28.30 18.78
N THR A 209 -3.33 27.99 18.74
CA THR A 209 -2.45 27.99 19.92
C THR A 209 -1.78 29.34 20.12
N THR A 210 -1.30 29.57 21.33
CA THR A 210 -0.59 30.80 21.71
C THR A 210 0.74 31.01 20.98
N ASP A 211 1.36 29.96 20.45
CA ASP A 211 2.57 30.02 19.63
C ASP A 211 2.29 30.22 18.12
N GLY A 212 1.02 30.39 17.73
CA GLY A 212 0.64 30.72 16.35
C GLY A 212 0.44 29.52 15.42
N MET A 213 0.31 28.31 15.97
CA MET A 213 -0.12 27.12 15.23
C MET A 213 -1.65 27.02 15.19
N VAL A 214 -2.15 26.29 14.19
CA VAL A 214 -3.56 25.90 14.08
C VAL A 214 -3.68 24.40 13.87
N TYR A 215 -4.68 23.82 14.52
CA TYR A 215 -5.09 22.43 14.35
C TYR A 215 -6.56 22.39 13.95
N LYS A 216 -6.94 21.39 13.14
CA LYS A 216 -8.31 21.19 12.66
C LYS A 216 -8.84 19.84 13.15
N LEU A 217 -10.04 19.83 13.73
CA LEU A 217 -10.71 18.61 14.17
C LEU A 217 -12.23 18.81 14.13
N LYS A 218 -12.98 17.83 13.60
CA LYS A 218 -14.45 17.88 13.57
C LYS A 218 -15.04 17.61 14.96
N THR A 219 -16.18 18.23 15.25
CA THR A 219 -16.81 18.16 16.57
C THR A 219 -17.03 16.73 17.05
N TRP A 220 -17.41 15.78 16.19
CA TRP A 220 -17.67 14.38 16.54
C TRP A 220 -16.46 13.64 17.14
N ARG A 221 -15.23 14.05 16.78
CA ARG A 221 -13.96 13.51 17.31
C ARG A 221 -13.70 13.93 18.76
N LEU A 222 -14.41 14.95 19.28
CA LEU A 222 -14.36 15.30 20.70
C LEU A 222 -14.99 14.20 21.56
N PRO A 223 -14.49 13.99 22.79
CA PRO A 223 -15.04 12.97 23.68
C PRO A 223 -16.47 13.33 24.06
N MET A 224 -17.39 12.39 23.84
CA MET A 224 -18.75 12.49 24.32
C MET A 224 -18.80 12.25 25.84
N GLY A 225 -19.54 13.08 26.56
CA GLY A 225 -19.71 12.91 27.99
C GLY A 225 -20.96 13.61 28.51
N SER A 226 -21.43 13.17 29.67
CA SER A 226 -22.55 13.81 30.36
C SER A 226 -22.21 15.25 30.77
N ARG A 227 -23.24 16.02 31.12
CA ARG A 227 -23.09 17.40 31.62
C ARG A 227 -22.13 17.52 32.81
N THR A 228 -22.08 16.51 33.69
CA THR A 228 -21.21 16.47 34.86
C THR A 228 -19.80 15.94 34.60
N ALA A 229 -19.59 15.18 33.52
CA ALA A 229 -18.30 14.56 33.19
C ALA A 229 -17.20 15.59 32.88
N LYS A 230 -15.94 15.25 33.17
CA LYS A 230 -14.80 16.16 32.96
C LYS A 230 -14.37 16.33 31.50
N GLY A 231 -14.55 15.30 30.67
CA GLY A 231 -13.98 15.27 29.31
C GLY A 231 -12.52 14.81 29.29
N LYS A 232 -11.81 15.08 28.19
CA LYS A 232 -10.37 14.77 28.03
C LYS A 232 -9.57 16.05 27.87
N ALA A 233 -8.30 16.02 28.28
CA ALA A 233 -7.39 17.14 28.06
C ALA A 233 -7.10 17.33 26.56
N ILE A 234 -7.14 18.57 26.08
CA ILE A 234 -6.92 18.92 24.66
C ILE A 234 -5.55 18.45 24.16
N VAL A 235 -4.53 18.50 25.01
CA VAL A 235 -3.16 18.01 24.71
C VAL A 235 -3.09 16.51 24.39
N ASN A 236 -4.11 15.73 24.75
CA ASN A 236 -4.21 14.31 24.40
C ASN A 236 -4.93 14.10 23.06
N LEU A 237 -5.59 15.13 22.52
CA LEU A 237 -6.31 15.08 21.25
C LEU A 237 -5.48 15.70 20.11
N LEU A 238 -4.70 16.73 20.42
CA LEU A 238 -3.90 17.48 19.47
C LEU A 238 -2.41 17.41 19.84
N PRO A 239 -1.48 17.27 18.88
CA PRO A 239 -0.06 17.19 19.15
C PRO A 239 0.51 18.60 19.43
N ILE A 240 0.14 19.16 20.57
CA ILE A 240 0.55 20.49 21.04
C ILE A 240 1.82 20.34 21.90
N PRO A 241 2.87 21.15 21.69
CA PRO A 241 4.06 21.14 22.53
C PRO A 241 3.74 21.45 24.01
N GLN A 242 4.56 20.92 24.92
CA GLN A 242 4.42 21.27 26.34
C GLN A 242 4.66 22.78 26.57
N GLY A 243 3.81 23.39 27.39
CA GLY A 243 3.86 24.83 27.69
C GLY A 243 3.09 25.72 26.71
N VAL A 244 2.56 25.16 25.62
CA VAL A 244 1.70 25.88 24.67
C VAL A 244 0.23 25.66 25.04
N SER A 245 -0.53 26.76 25.09
CA SER A 245 -1.97 26.76 25.38
C SER A 245 -2.80 27.13 24.15
N ILE A 246 -4.12 26.87 24.21
CA ILE A 246 -5.06 27.32 23.19
C ILE A 246 -5.41 28.80 23.42
N ALA A 247 -5.23 29.62 22.39
CA ALA A 247 -5.62 31.03 22.36
C ALA A 247 -7.09 31.19 21.95
N ALA A 248 -7.54 30.43 20.95
CA ALA A 248 -8.92 30.49 20.47
C ALA A 248 -9.39 29.14 19.93
N ILE A 249 -10.66 28.82 20.16
CA ILE A 249 -11.37 27.72 19.49
C ILE A 249 -12.47 28.35 18.67
N MET A 250 -12.54 27.95 17.40
CA MET A 250 -13.42 28.56 16.43
C MET A 250 -14.21 27.46 15.70
N PRO A 251 -15.51 27.32 16.00
CA PRO A 251 -16.39 26.53 15.16
C PRO A 251 -16.63 27.25 13.83
N VAL A 252 -16.50 26.53 12.73
CA VAL A 252 -16.81 27.04 11.39
C VAL A 252 -18.02 26.29 10.84
N ASP A 253 -19.20 26.88 11.04
CA ASP A 253 -20.50 26.31 10.64
C ASP A 253 -20.86 26.71 9.20
N ARG A 254 -19.92 26.41 8.28
CA ARG A 254 -19.99 26.66 6.84
C ARG A 254 -19.22 25.56 6.13
N ASP A 255 -19.72 25.12 4.98
CA ASP A 255 -19.02 24.14 4.15
C ASP A 255 -17.64 24.67 3.72
N GLU A 256 -16.67 23.77 3.66
CA GLU A 256 -15.26 24.12 3.39
C GLU A 256 -15.07 24.78 2.01
N SER A 257 -15.97 24.52 1.06
CA SER A 257 -16.03 25.18 -0.26
C SER A 257 -16.27 26.68 -0.18
N ASP A 258 -16.92 27.15 0.89
CA ASP A 258 -17.37 28.53 1.02
C ASP A 258 -16.41 29.34 1.91
N TRP A 259 -15.32 28.73 2.39
CA TRP A 259 -14.36 29.40 3.27
C TRP A 259 -13.57 30.51 2.56
N ASP A 260 -13.60 30.56 1.24
CA ASP A 260 -13.02 31.66 0.46
C ASP A 260 -13.75 33.00 0.67
N GLU A 261 -15.02 32.96 1.08
CA GLU A 261 -15.84 34.16 1.37
C GLU A 261 -15.58 34.72 2.77
N LEU A 262 -14.96 33.93 3.66
CA LEU A 262 -14.76 34.29 5.05
C LEU A 262 -13.34 34.78 5.30
N GLN A 263 -13.21 35.71 6.23
CA GLN A 263 -11.91 36.22 6.66
C GLN A 263 -11.73 35.93 8.14
N ILE A 264 -10.46 35.83 8.55
CA ILE A 264 -10.08 35.62 9.94
C ILE A 264 -9.07 36.66 10.36
N VAL A 265 -9.31 37.25 11.53
CA VAL A 265 -8.46 38.26 12.14
C VAL A 265 -7.80 37.68 13.38
N PHE A 266 -6.48 37.80 13.42
CA PHE A 266 -5.60 37.43 14.53
C PHE A 266 -5.17 38.68 15.29
N ALA A 267 -5.01 38.56 16.60
CA ALA A 267 -4.43 39.59 17.46
C ALA A 267 -3.36 39.01 18.38
N THR A 268 -2.24 39.70 18.52
CA THR A 268 -1.10 39.29 19.37
C THR A 268 -0.99 40.10 20.65
N SER A 269 -0.21 39.62 21.60
CA SER A 269 0.09 40.31 22.86
C SER A 269 0.91 41.59 22.66
N ALA A 270 1.58 41.76 21.51
CA ALA A 270 2.29 43.00 21.14
C ALA A 270 1.37 44.07 20.53
N GLY A 271 0.09 43.78 20.35
CA GLY A 271 -0.87 44.69 19.71
C GLY A 271 -0.84 44.64 18.19
N ASP A 272 -0.18 43.65 17.59
CA ASP A 272 -0.22 43.41 16.16
C ASP A 272 -1.48 42.64 15.78
N VAL A 273 -2.00 42.94 14.59
CA VAL A 273 -3.14 42.27 13.98
C VAL A 273 -2.80 41.76 12.61
N ARG A 274 -3.43 40.67 12.23
CA ARG A 274 -3.25 40.07 10.92
C ARG A 274 -4.59 39.57 10.41
N ARG A 275 -4.89 39.85 9.14
CA ARG A 275 -6.09 39.36 8.45
C ARG A 275 -5.70 38.37 7.36
N ASN A 276 -6.36 37.22 7.30
CA ASN A 276 -6.20 36.19 6.27
C ASN A 276 -7.57 35.77 5.73
N ALA A 277 -7.56 35.12 4.56
CA ALA A 277 -8.71 34.35 4.12
C ALA A 277 -8.86 33.11 5.02
N LEU A 278 -10.09 32.71 5.34
CA LEU A 278 -10.33 31.48 6.11
C LEU A 278 -9.93 30.24 5.30
N SER A 279 -9.99 30.33 3.97
CA SER A 279 -9.55 29.25 3.08
C SER A 279 -8.07 28.88 3.17
N ASP A 280 -7.24 29.74 3.76
CA ASP A 280 -5.86 29.39 4.16
C ASP A 280 -5.83 28.20 5.15
N PHE A 281 -6.96 27.87 5.79
CA PHE A 281 -7.08 26.84 6.82
C PHE A 281 -7.89 25.61 6.38
N THR A 282 -8.17 25.47 5.09
CA THR A 282 -8.77 24.25 4.51
C THR A 282 -7.86 23.05 4.74
N ASN A 283 -6.65 23.07 4.18
CA ASN A 283 -5.71 21.97 4.34
C ASN A 283 -4.80 22.15 5.57
N VAL A 284 -5.23 21.59 6.72
CA VAL A 284 -4.48 21.51 7.97
C VAL A 284 -4.15 20.06 8.28
N MET A 285 -2.86 19.73 8.27
CA MET A 285 -2.35 18.39 8.57
C MET A 285 -2.49 18.05 10.06
N ARG A 286 -2.37 16.76 10.41
CA ARG A 286 -2.49 16.28 11.80
C ARG A 286 -1.48 16.90 12.76
N ASN A 287 -0.28 17.22 12.27
CA ASN A 287 0.77 17.92 13.03
C ASN A 287 0.54 19.43 13.14
N GLY A 288 -0.58 19.94 12.63
CA GLY A 288 -0.92 21.35 12.61
C GLY A 288 -0.32 22.11 11.43
N LYS A 289 -0.70 23.37 11.31
CA LYS A 289 -0.22 24.33 10.32
C LYS A 289 0.18 25.62 11.02
N ILE A 290 1.17 26.35 10.48
CA ILE A 290 1.50 27.68 10.99
C ILE A 290 0.39 28.64 10.54
N ALA A 291 -0.35 29.20 11.49
CA ALA A 291 -1.36 30.21 11.21
C ALA A 291 -0.74 31.61 11.15
N MET A 292 0.16 31.90 12.09
CA MET A 292 0.87 33.17 12.17
C MET A 292 2.27 32.93 12.74
N LYS A 293 3.30 33.37 12.03
CA LYS A 293 4.66 33.33 12.53
C LYS A 293 4.88 34.47 13.53
N LEU A 294 5.24 34.12 14.76
CA LEU A 294 5.59 35.08 15.81
C LEU A 294 7.10 35.31 15.76
N VAL A 295 7.53 36.56 15.59
CA VAL A 295 8.96 36.92 15.43
C VAL A 295 9.69 36.87 16.76
N ASP A 296 9.02 37.34 17.79
CA ASP A 296 9.53 37.43 19.14
C ASP A 296 8.93 36.27 19.97
N PRO A 297 9.76 35.42 20.60
CA PRO A 297 9.31 34.32 21.44
C PRO A 297 8.42 34.75 22.62
N GLU A 298 8.49 36.02 23.05
CA GLU A 298 7.66 36.56 24.13
C GLU A 298 6.25 36.94 23.65
N VAL A 299 6.09 37.15 22.34
CA VAL A 299 4.80 37.49 21.74
C VAL A 299 3.97 36.24 21.57
N LYS A 300 2.70 36.32 21.98
CA LYS A 300 1.75 35.22 21.90
C LYS A 300 0.54 35.65 21.07
N LEU A 301 -0.06 34.69 20.39
CA LEU A 301 -1.41 34.86 19.86
C LEU A 301 -2.38 34.97 21.04
N VAL A 302 -3.18 36.03 21.07
CA VAL A 302 -4.16 36.29 22.13
C VAL A 302 -5.54 35.80 21.73
N ASN A 303 -5.95 36.06 20.49
CA ASN A 303 -7.25 35.63 19.99
C ASN A 303 -7.27 35.56 18.46
N ALA A 304 -8.24 34.82 17.93
CA ALA A 304 -8.58 34.77 16.52
C ALA A 304 -10.11 34.74 16.36
N ARG A 305 -10.64 35.53 15.43
CA ARG A 305 -12.08 35.60 15.15
C ARG A 305 -12.36 35.68 13.65
N ILE A 306 -13.45 35.04 13.21
CA ILE A 306 -14.00 35.25 11.88
C ILE A 306 -14.55 36.67 11.83
N ALA A 307 -14.30 37.37 10.74
CA ALA A 307 -14.84 38.69 10.45
C ALA A 307 -15.22 38.76 8.98
N SER A 308 -16.28 39.52 8.69
CA SER A 308 -16.63 39.98 7.35
C SER A 308 -15.97 41.34 7.05
N GLU A 309 -16.12 41.84 5.83
CA GLU A 309 -15.58 43.16 5.45
C GLU A 309 -16.32 44.32 6.11
N ASP A 310 -17.57 44.09 6.54
CA ASP A 310 -18.45 45.06 7.19
C ASP A 310 -18.26 45.11 8.72
N ASP A 311 -17.49 44.16 9.28
CA ASP A 311 -17.23 44.11 10.71
C ASP A 311 -16.10 45.07 11.12
N ASP A 312 -16.17 45.50 12.38
CA ASP A 312 -15.09 46.25 13.03
C ASP A 312 -14.28 45.38 13.97
N VAL A 313 -12.97 45.58 13.98
CA VAL A 313 -12.06 44.98 14.95
C VAL A 313 -11.88 45.94 16.13
N MET A 314 -12.12 45.44 17.35
CA MET A 314 -11.87 46.18 18.58
C MET A 314 -10.80 45.47 19.41
N LEU A 315 -9.71 46.18 19.72
CA LEU A 315 -8.66 45.69 20.62
C LEU A 315 -8.75 46.45 21.94
N VAL A 316 -8.67 45.72 23.06
CA VAL A 316 -8.73 46.27 24.41
C VAL A 316 -7.48 45.84 25.17
N THR A 317 -6.87 46.78 25.88
CA THR A 317 -5.65 46.56 26.68
C THR A 317 -5.98 46.46 28.16
N ALA A 318 -5.07 45.84 28.93
CA ALA A 318 -5.22 45.74 30.39
C ALA A 318 -5.30 47.11 31.10
N LEU A 319 -4.71 48.17 30.51
CA LEU A 319 -4.75 49.54 31.03
C LEU A 319 -6.02 50.31 30.61
N GLY A 320 -7.06 49.61 30.12
CA GLY A 320 -8.34 50.21 29.75
C GLY A 320 -8.34 51.05 28.47
N ARG A 321 -7.26 51.00 27.67
CA ARG A 321 -7.26 51.61 26.33
C ARG A 321 -7.89 50.67 25.32
N ALA A 322 -8.66 51.22 24.40
CA ALA A 322 -9.25 50.50 23.29
C ALA A 322 -9.03 51.25 21.97
N ILE A 323 -8.96 50.49 20.88
CA ILE A 323 -9.04 51.01 19.52
C ILE A 323 -10.08 50.19 18.75
N ARG A 324 -10.85 50.86 17.90
CA ARG A 324 -11.81 50.24 16.99
C ARG A 324 -11.50 50.73 15.58
N PHE A 325 -11.43 49.81 14.62
CA PHE A 325 -11.22 50.13 13.21
C PHE A 325 -11.92 49.09 12.33
N PRO A 326 -12.33 49.47 11.10
CA PRO A 326 -12.96 48.53 10.18
C PRO A 326 -11.98 47.44 9.74
N THR A 327 -12.49 46.23 9.54
CA THR A 327 -11.69 45.07 9.12
C THR A 327 -10.93 45.35 7.81
N SER A 328 -11.53 46.15 6.91
CA SER A 328 -10.92 46.60 5.66
C SER A 328 -9.66 47.48 5.83
N ALA A 329 -9.45 48.11 6.99
CA ALA A 329 -8.24 48.89 7.28
C ALA A 329 -6.97 48.03 7.38
N VAL A 330 -7.11 46.73 7.66
CA VAL A 330 -6.01 45.76 7.66
C VAL A 330 -6.07 44.99 6.36
N ARG A 331 -5.10 45.11 5.46
CA ARG A 331 -5.11 44.31 4.22
C ARG A 331 -5.14 42.80 4.51
N VAL A 332 -5.72 42.02 3.59
CA VAL A 332 -5.60 40.55 3.63
C VAL A 332 -4.17 40.16 3.27
N PHE A 333 -3.51 39.42 4.15
CA PHE A 333 -2.16 38.92 3.95
C PHE A 333 -2.18 37.57 3.26
N LYS A 334 -1.43 37.45 2.15
CA LYS A 334 -1.15 36.19 1.48
C LYS A 334 0.21 35.65 1.94
N GLY A 335 0.28 34.36 2.28
CA GLY A 335 1.53 33.68 2.61
C GLY A 335 1.88 33.64 4.11
N ARG A 336 2.66 32.64 4.49
CA ARG A 336 2.93 32.25 5.89
C ARG A 336 3.93 33.13 6.65
N ASP A 337 4.79 33.85 5.93
CA ASP A 337 5.96 34.52 6.52
C ASP A 337 5.71 35.95 7.02
N SER A 338 4.52 36.51 6.76
CA SER A 338 4.21 37.87 7.22
C SER A 338 3.81 37.91 8.70
N THR A 339 4.15 39.01 9.37
CA THR A 339 3.97 39.16 10.82
C THR A 339 2.76 40.02 11.18
N GLY A 340 2.01 40.48 10.17
CA GLY A 340 0.86 41.37 10.34
C GLY A 340 1.24 42.85 10.31
N VAL A 341 0.32 43.70 10.76
CA VAL A 341 0.52 45.14 10.99
C VAL A 341 0.19 45.49 12.43
N ARG A 342 0.70 46.61 12.92
CA ARG A 342 0.32 47.11 14.25
C ARG A 342 -1.15 47.53 14.27
N GLY A 343 -1.97 46.88 15.10
CA GLY A 343 -3.38 47.24 15.31
C GLY A 343 -3.58 48.24 16.44
N ILE A 344 -2.83 48.11 17.54
CA ILE A 344 -2.85 49.05 18.67
C ILE A 344 -1.43 49.34 19.15
N ARG A 345 -1.16 50.60 19.52
CA ARG A 345 0.09 50.96 20.19
C ARG A 345 -0.04 50.69 21.68
N LEU A 346 0.75 49.75 22.19
CA LEU A 346 0.84 49.47 23.62
C LEU A 346 1.76 50.49 24.30
N VAL A 347 1.38 50.89 25.52
CA VAL A 347 2.23 51.66 26.42
C VAL A 347 3.00 50.67 27.30
N LYS A 348 4.21 51.04 27.73
CA LYS A 348 4.97 50.24 28.70
C LYS A 348 4.15 50.07 29.98
N GLY A 349 3.82 48.84 30.33
CA GLY A 349 2.98 48.49 31.47
C GLY A 349 2.82 46.99 31.61
#